data_AF-A0A2V5RJF1-F1
#
_entry.id   AF-A0A2V5RJF1-F1
#
_cell.length_a   1.000
_cell.length_b   1.000
_cell.length_c   1.000
_cell.angle_alpha   90.00
_cell.angle_beta   90.00
_cell.angle_gamma   90.00
#
_symmetry.space_group_name_H-M   'P 1'
#
loop_
_entity.id
_entity.type
_entity.pdbx_description
1 polymer ?
#
loop_
_entity_poly.entity_id
_entity_poly.type
_entity_poly.pdbx_seq_one_letter_code
_entity_poly.pdbx_strand_id
1 'polypeptide(L)' 'DEIGIASGKVSQLKTVSIRPASLDAPISDDDSTEFGEIVGDEEAQTPFELLRDKNLRNEVGGLLDVLD' A
#
# COMPACT_ATOMS: atom_id res chain seq x y z
N ASP A 1 30.49 5.25 -26.45
CA ASP A 1 31.13 3.92 -26.36
C ASP A 1 30.79 3.34 -24.99
N GLU A 2 29.84 2.43 -24.83
CA GLU A 2 30.08 1.00 -25.12
C GLU A 2 28.83 0.18 -25.57
N ILE A 3 27.61 0.73 -25.70
CA ILE A 3 26.46 -0.06 -26.21
C ILE A 3 25.53 0.68 -27.20
N GLY A 4 25.81 1.95 -27.57
CA GLY A 4 24.94 2.70 -28.49
C GLY A 4 23.51 2.97 -27.98
N ILE A 5 23.20 2.60 -26.73
CA ILE A 5 21.91 2.80 -26.08
C ILE A 5 22.01 4.05 -25.17
N ALA A 6 20.97 4.89 -25.19
CA ALA A 6 20.87 6.05 -24.31
C ALA A 6 20.84 5.62 -22.82
N SER A 7 21.58 6.34 -21.97
CA SER A 7 21.74 6.01 -20.54
C SER A 7 20.40 5.80 -19.81
N GLY A 8 19.37 6.58 -20.13
CA GLY A 8 18.04 6.42 -19.52
C GLY A 8 17.41 5.06 -19.80
N LYS A 9 17.57 4.53 -21.02
CA LYS A 9 17.06 3.21 -21.40
C LYS A 9 17.84 2.08 -20.72
N VAL A 10 19.15 2.27 -20.50
CA VAL A 10 19.98 1.33 -19.72
C VAL A 10 19.52 1.31 -18.26
N SER A 11 19.27 2.47 -17.63
CA SER A 11 18.77 2.54 -16.25
C SER A 11 17.41 1.87 -16.10
N GLN A 12 16.48 2.11 -17.03
CA GLN A 12 15.17 1.45 -17.01
C GLN A 12 15.30 -0.07 -17.15
N LEU A 13 16.12 -0.55 -18.10
CA LEU A 13 16.41 -1.98 -18.28
C LEU A 13 16.98 -2.61 -17.00
N LYS A 14 17.88 -1.90 -16.31
CA LYS A 14 18.41 -2.35 -15.02
C LYS A 14 17.29 -2.49 -13.98
N THR A 15 16.44 -1.47 -13.83
CA THR A 15 15.34 -1.48 -12.85
C THR A 15 14.34 -2.62 -13.10
N VAL A 16 13.88 -2.80 -14.35
CA VAL A 16 12.88 -3.84 -14.67
C VAL A 16 13.45 -5.27 -14.63
N SER A 17 14.78 -5.41 -14.69
CA SER A 17 15.44 -6.72 -14.60
C SER A 17 15.72 -7.16 -13.16
N ILE A 18 15.42 -6.33 -12.16
CA ILE A 18 15.55 -6.70 -10.75
C ILE A 18 14.49 -7.75 -10.42
N ARG A 19 14.92 -8.87 -9.83
CA ARG A 19 14.00 -9.88 -9.30
C ARG A 19 13.33 -9.34 -8.04
N PRO A 20 11.99 -9.42 -7.92
CA PRO A 20 11.31 -9.04 -6.68
C PRO A 20 11.81 -9.86 -5.49
N ALA A 21 11.88 -9.22 -4.32
CA ALA A 21 12.09 -9.91 -3.06
C ALA A 21 10.82 -10.69 -2.66
N SER A 22 10.99 -11.81 -1.97
CA SER A 22 9.85 -12.54 -1.40
C SER A 22 9.28 -11.78 -0.20
N LEU A 23 7.95 -11.77 -0.05
CA LEU A 23 7.32 -11.28 1.18
C LEU A 23 7.59 -12.23 2.36
N ASP A 24 7.78 -13.52 2.09
CA ASP A 24 8.08 -14.54 3.11
C ASP A 24 9.58 -14.55 3.49
N ALA A 25 10.38 -13.56 3.06
CA ALA A 25 11.80 -13.50 3.39
C ALA A 25 12.01 -12.91 4.80
N PRO A 26 12.90 -13.47 5.63
CA PRO A 26 13.19 -12.94 6.96
C PRO A 26 13.90 -11.57 6.87
N ILE A 27 13.57 -10.65 7.78
CA ILE A 27 14.20 -9.32 7.87
C ILE A 27 15.31 -9.21 8.92
N SER A 28 15.43 -10.21 9.80
CA SER A 28 16.39 -10.28 10.92
C SER A 28 16.85 -11.73 11.11
N ASP A 29 18.06 -11.90 11.64
CA ASP A 29 18.66 -13.21 11.98
C ASP A 29 17.90 -13.99 13.08
N ASP A 30 16.95 -13.36 13.75
CA ASP A 30 16.10 -13.98 14.79
C ASP A 30 14.84 -14.66 14.20
N ASP A 31 14.76 -14.79 12.87
CA ASP A 31 13.75 -15.53 12.08
C ASP A 31 12.27 -15.26 12.42
N SER A 32 11.99 -14.25 13.24
CA SER A 32 10.65 -14.02 13.83
C SER A 32 9.83 -13.00 13.05
N THR A 33 10.38 -12.39 12.00
CA THR A 33 9.70 -11.34 11.25
C THR A 33 9.99 -11.47 9.76
N GLU A 34 8.92 -11.59 8.97
CA GLU A 34 8.96 -11.67 7.52
C GLU A 34 8.79 -10.28 6.87
N PHE A 35 9.24 -10.12 5.62
CA PHE A 35 9.15 -8.87 4.88
C PHE A 35 7.69 -8.45 4.64
N GLY A 36 6.76 -9.39 4.53
CA GLY A 36 5.33 -9.12 4.36
C GLY A 36 4.69 -8.41 5.56
N GLU A 37 5.21 -8.61 6.78
CA GLU A 37 4.62 -8.05 7.99
C GLU A 37 4.78 -6.53 8.12
N ILE A 38 5.78 -5.96 7.44
CA ILE A 38 6.03 -4.50 7.44
C ILE A 38 5.40 -3.78 6.26
N VAL A 39 4.89 -4.52 5.27
CA VAL A 39 4.25 -3.95 4.09
C VAL A 39 2.78 -3.66 4.40
N GLY A 40 2.46 -2.38 4.53
CA GLY A 40 1.08 -1.93 4.76
C GLY A 40 0.20 -2.08 3.52
N ASP A 41 -1.11 -2.18 3.75
CA ASP A 41 -2.12 -2.09 2.69
C ASP A 41 -2.54 -0.62 2.52
N GLU A 42 -2.15 -0.02 1.40
CA GLU A 42 -2.48 1.38 1.08
C GLU A 42 -3.95 1.57 0.67
N GLU A 43 -4.65 0.50 0.29
CA GLU A 43 -6.07 0.53 -0.09
C GLU A 43 -6.99 0.33 1.13
N ALA A 44 -6.43 -0.04 2.29
CA ALA A 44 -7.19 -0.25 3.51
C ALA A 44 -7.68 1.09 4.10
N GLN A 45 -8.99 1.17 4.38
CA GLN A 45 -9.56 2.34 5.04
C GLN A 45 -9.02 2.49 6.46
N THR A 46 -8.69 3.71 6.83
CA THR A 46 -8.26 4.02 8.20
C THR A 46 -9.44 3.93 9.17
N PRO A 47 -9.21 3.59 10.45
CA PRO A 47 -10.26 3.62 11.48
C PRO A 47 -10.96 4.97 11.60
N PHE A 48 -10.23 6.06 11.32
CA PHE A 48 -10.79 7.41 11.28
C PHE A 48 -11.81 7.59 10.16
N GLU A 49 -11.50 7.14 8.94
CA GLU A 49 -12.42 7.24 7.80
C GLU A 49 -13.68 6.41 8.02
N LEU A 50 -13.52 5.20 8.57
CA LEU A 50 -14.65 4.34 8.94
C LEU A 50 -15.55 5.01 9.98
N LEU A 51 -14.96 5.63 11.00
CA LEU A 51 -15.73 6.32 12.04
C LEU A 51 -16.44 7.55 11.48
N ARG A 52 -15.76 8.33 10.64
CA ARG A 52 -16.33 9.51 9.98
C ARG A 52 -17.53 9.14 9.11
N ASP A 53 -17.40 8.09 8.28
CA ASP A 53 -18.49 7.60 7.45
C ASP A 53 -19.68 7.11 8.30
N LYS A 54 -19.41 6.34 9.36
CA LYS A 54 -20.45 5.89 10.29
C LYS A 54 -21.16 7.05 10.97
N ASN A 55 -20.42 8.06 11.43
CA ASN A 55 -20.98 9.25 12.06
C ASN A 55 -21.88 10.02 11.09
N LEU A 56 -21.42 10.26 9.86
CA LEU A 56 -22.22 10.93 8.83
C LEU A 56 -23.53 10.18 8.53
N ARG A 57 -23.47 8.85 8.40
CA ARG A 57 -24.68 8.04 8.17
C ARG A 57 -25.68 8.14 9.32
N ASN A 58 -25.20 8.17 10.56
CA ASN A 58 -26.08 8.33 11.73
C ASN A 58 -26.73 9.71 11.77
N GLU A 59 -25.97 10.78 11.48
CA GLU A 59 -26.50 12.14 11.45
C GLU A 59 -27.56 12.31 10.35
N VAL A 60 -27.29 11.82 9.14
CA VAL A 60 -28.26 11.84 8.04
C VAL A 60 -29.49 11.01 8.38
N GLY A 61 -29.32 9.81 8.95
CA GLY A 61 -30.44 8.98 9.39
C GLY A 61 -31.33 9.70 10.39
N GLY A 62 -30.74 10.33 11.41
CA GLY A 62 -31.49 11.11 12.40
C GLY A 62 -32.22 12.33 11.80
N LEU A 63 -31.65 12.98 10.78
CA LEU A 63 -32.34 14.06 10.06
C LEU A 63 -33.55 13.54 9.26
N LEU A 64 -33.43 12.36 8.64
CA LEU A 64 -34.54 11.75 7.91
C LEU A 64 -35.69 11.37 8.85
N ASP A 65 -35.40 10.88 10.06
CA ASP A 65 -36.41 10.52 11.06
C ASP A 65 -37.27 11.73 11.51
N VAL A 66 -36.77 12.97 11.38
CA VAL A 66 -37.53 14.18 11.71
C VAL A 66 -38.46 14.62 10.57
N LEU A 67 -38.20 14.16 9.34
CA LEU A 67 -38.97 14.54 8.16
C LEU A 67 -40.20 13.64 7.92
N ASP A 68 -40.26 12.46 8.54
CA ASP A 68 -41.43 11.56 8.58
C ASP A 68 -42.46 11.99 9.65
#